data_AF-A0A948GA44-F1
#
_entry.id   AF-A0A948GA44-F1
#
_cell.length_a   1.000
_cell.length_b   1.000
_cell.length_c   1.000
_cell.angle_alpha   90.00
_cell.angle_beta   90.00
_cell.angle_gamma   90.00
#
_symmetry.space_group_name_H-M   'P 1'
#
loop_
_entity.id
_entity.type
_entity.pdbx_description
1 polymer ?
#
loop_
_entity_poly.entity_id
_entity_poly.type
_entity_poly.pdbx_seq_one_letter_code
_entity_poly.pdbx_strand_id
1 'polypeptide(L)'
;GAVDEGFDLDGDGFLAEGCAHVAETDCDDSDAAVNPDAEELCDDGLDNDCDDLVDDADPDCDLVCTDNDADGYAVEGGECGEVDCEDSDVEVNPGHVEVKDNGIDDDCDGKIDERCFIGTVMR
;
A
#
# COMPACT_ATOMS: atom_id res chain seq x y z
N GLY A 1 -31.98 -3.86 5.95
CA GLY A 1 -33.08 -3.58 5.01
C GLY A 1 -32.72 -4.23 3.70
N ALA A 2 -33.61 -4.27 2.71
CA ALA A 2 -33.24 -4.66 1.35
C ALA A 2 -34.33 -4.17 0.39
N VAL A 3 -34.25 -2.89 0.04
CA VAL A 3 -34.71 -2.27 -1.21
C VAL A 3 -34.08 -0.89 -1.21
N ASP A 4 -32.90 -0.77 -1.79
CA ASP A 4 -32.30 0.54 -1.95
C ASP A 4 -32.58 1.08 -3.36
N GLU A 5 -33.19 2.25 -3.40
CA GLU A 5 -33.53 3.01 -4.60
C GLU A 5 -32.30 3.72 -5.20
N GLY A 6 -31.11 3.10 -5.15
CA GLY A 6 -29.85 3.63 -5.70
C GLY A 6 -29.05 4.51 -4.75
N PHE A 7 -29.10 4.22 -3.45
CA PHE A 7 -28.41 4.86 -2.34
C PHE A 7 -27.52 3.88 -1.53
N ASP A 8 -27.48 2.59 -1.90
CA ASP A 8 -26.61 1.51 -1.40
C ASP A 8 -26.38 0.59 -2.60
N LEU A 9 -25.50 1.03 -3.50
CA LEU A 9 -25.28 0.39 -4.79
C LEU A 9 -24.30 -0.79 -4.68
N ASP A 10 -23.41 -0.78 -3.71
CA ASP A 10 -22.45 -1.86 -3.48
C ASP A 10 -22.92 -2.93 -2.48
N GLY A 11 -23.96 -2.65 -1.69
CA GLY A 11 -24.60 -3.60 -0.79
C GLY A 11 -23.91 -3.80 0.55
N ASP A 12 -23.08 -2.86 0.99
CA ASP A 12 -22.37 -2.89 2.27
C ASP A 12 -23.26 -2.52 3.48
N GLY A 13 -24.42 -1.91 3.22
CA GLY A 13 -25.39 -1.48 4.21
C GLY A 13 -25.23 -0.05 4.72
N PHE A 14 -24.29 0.70 4.18
CA PHE A 14 -24.14 2.14 4.30
C PHE A 14 -24.88 2.84 3.16
N LEU A 15 -25.13 4.14 3.34
CA LEU A 15 -25.88 4.93 2.36
C LEU A 15 -25.01 6.04 1.80
N ALA A 16 -25.08 6.24 0.49
CA ALA A 16 -24.38 7.31 -0.22
C ALA A 16 -24.73 8.72 0.30
N GLU A 17 -23.79 9.64 0.10
CA GLU A 17 -23.92 11.01 0.57
C GLU A 17 -25.05 11.80 -0.09
N GLY A 18 -25.95 12.35 0.74
CA GLY A 18 -27.17 13.02 0.30
C GLY A 18 -28.45 12.53 0.99
N CYS A 19 -28.38 11.43 1.73
CA CYS A 19 -29.44 10.97 2.63
C CYS A 19 -29.32 11.68 3.99
N ALA A 20 -29.96 12.84 4.13
CA ALA A 20 -29.85 13.74 5.28
C ALA A 20 -30.39 13.18 6.62
N HIS A 21 -29.84 12.10 7.17
CA HIS A 21 -29.98 11.72 8.59
C HIS A 21 -29.11 10.52 9.09
N VAL A 22 -27.99 10.19 8.45
CA VAL A 22 -27.05 9.18 8.97
C VAL A 22 -25.75 9.91 9.32
N ALA A 23 -25.15 9.58 10.47
CA ALA A 23 -23.94 10.24 10.96
C ALA A 23 -22.66 9.75 10.25
N GLU A 24 -22.76 8.58 9.63
CA GLU A 24 -21.71 7.82 8.96
C GLU A 24 -22.28 7.48 7.59
N THR A 25 -21.64 8.01 6.55
CA THR A 25 -22.13 8.02 5.18
C THR A 25 -21.10 7.34 4.32
N ASP A 26 -21.54 6.58 3.34
CA ASP A 26 -20.66 5.94 2.38
C ASP A 26 -20.09 6.98 1.41
N CYS A 27 -18.76 7.06 1.39
CA CYS A 27 -17.97 7.95 0.55
C CYS A 27 -17.70 7.37 -0.86
N ASP A 28 -17.82 6.05 -1.06
CA ASP A 28 -17.77 5.38 -2.36
C ASP A 28 -18.83 4.27 -2.49
N ASP A 29 -20.05 4.68 -2.83
CA ASP A 29 -21.23 3.83 -3.15
C ASP A 29 -21.03 2.86 -4.34
N SER A 30 -19.80 2.70 -4.84
CA SER A 30 -19.46 1.70 -5.85
C SER A 30 -18.50 0.62 -5.35
N ASP A 31 -17.98 0.73 -4.13
CA ASP A 31 -17.02 -0.19 -3.53
C ASP A 31 -17.36 -0.54 -2.08
N ALA A 32 -17.91 -1.74 -1.88
CA ALA A 32 -18.29 -2.25 -0.55
C ALA A 32 -17.10 -2.44 0.42
N ALA A 33 -15.86 -2.23 -0.02
CA ALA A 33 -14.69 -2.18 0.86
C ALA A 33 -14.40 -0.78 1.43
N VAL A 34 -15.06 0.27 0.92
CA VAL A 34 -14.90 1.66 1.32
C VAL A 34 -16.18 2.10 2.03
N ASN A 35 -16.15 2.19 3.36
CA ASN A 35 -17.30 2.58 4.17
C ASN A 35 -16.92 2.87 5.62
N PRO A 36 -17.80 3.53 6.40
CA PRO A 36 -17.56 3.88 7.79
C PRO A 36 -17.13 2.78 8.79
N ASP A 37 -17.31 1.49 8.46
CA ASP A 37 -16.88 0.37 9.30
C ASP A 37 -15.65 -0.37 8.70
N ALA A 38 -15.07 0.13 7.60
CA ALA A 38 -13.88 -0.44 6.99
C ALA A 38 -12.62 -0.19 7.84
N GLU A 39 -11.55 -0.92 7.50
CA GLU A 39 -10.22 -0.67 8.05
C GLU A 39 -9.46 0.18 7.03
N GLU A 40 -8.80 1.23 7.50
CA GLU A 40 -8.00 2.11 6.66
C GLU A 40 -6.78 1.35 6.08
N LEU A 41 -6.63 1.39 4.75
CA LEU A 41 -5.48 0.86 4.03
C LEU A 41 -4.51 2.00 3.72
N CYS A 42 -3.50 2.11 4.59
CA CYS A 42 -2.59 3.25 4.65
C CYS A 42 -1.61 3.44 3.48
N ASP A 43 -1.81 2.76 2.35
CA ASP A 43 -0.90 2.81 1.21
C ASP A 43 -1.61 2.75 -0.15
N ASP A 44 -2.93 2.89 -0.20
CA ASP A 44 -3.71 2.76 -1.43
C ASP A 44 -4.19 4.10 -2.02
N GLY A 45 -4.09 5.20 -1.26
CA GLY A 45 -4.49 6.53 -1.72
C GLY A 45 -5.98 6.85 -1.56
N LEU A 46 -6.73 6.03 -0.82
CA LEU A 46 -8.16 6.17 -0.57
C LEU A 46 -8.43 6.50 0.91
N ASP A 47 -9.61 7.02 1.17
CA ASP A 47 -10.22 7.09 2.50
C ASP A 47 -11.13 5.85 2.55
N ASN A 48 -10.64 4.75 3.15
CA ASN A 48 -11.39 3.50 3.15
C ASN A 48 -12.48 3.52 4.22
N ASP A 49 -12.27 4.22 5.33
CA ASP A 49 -13.22 4.27 6.46
C ASP A 49 -14.14 5.51 6.47
N CYS A 50 -14.09 6.31 5.42
CA CYS A 50 -14.94 7.49 5.20
C CYS A 50 -14.91 8.51 6.35
N ASP A 51 -13.78 8.71 7.01
CA ASP A 51 -13.61 9.67 8.11
C ASP A 51 -13.07 11.05 7.68
N ASP A 52 -12.89 11.26 6.36
CA ASP A 52 -12.25 12.40 5.69
C ASP A 52 -10.71 12.47 5.82
N LEU A 53 -10.06 11.43 6.34
CA LEU A 53 -8.62 11.27 6.36
C LEU A 53 -8.21 10.17 5.35
N VAL A 54 -6.98 10.26 4.87
CA VAL A 54 -6.47 9.40 3.80
C VAL A 54 -5.07 8.99 4.20
N ASP A 55 -4.80 7.69 4.19
CA ASP A 55 -3.48 7.11 4.44
C ASP A 55 -2.78 7.71 5.71
N ASP A 56 -1.57 8.27 5.59
CA ASP A 56 -0.79 8.87 6.69
C ASP A 56 -1.49 10.01 7.46
N ALA A 57 -2.54 10.60 6.90
CA ALA A 57 -3.33 11.62 7.59
C ALA A 57 -4.27 10.99 8.63
N ASP A 58 -4.58 9.71 8.48
CA ASP A 58 -5.49 8.95 9.32
C ASP A 58 -4.80 8.45 10.61
N PRO A 59 -5.39 8.62 11.81
CA PRO A 59 -4.83 8.13 13.07
C PRO A 59 -4.95 6.62 13.28
N ASP A 60 -5.85 5.94 12.58
CA ASP A 60 -6.00 4.49 12.53
C ASP A 60 -4.95 3.85 11.61
N CYS A 61 -4.25 4.68 10.81
CA CYS A 61 -2.98 4.32 10.21
C CYS A 61 -1.82 4.31 11.22
N ASP A 62 -1.56 3.12 11.78
CA ASP A 62 -0.29 2.77 12.42
C ASP A 62 0.79 2.57 11.33
N LEU A 63 1.08 3.61 10.53
CA LEU A 63 2.17 3.56 9.55
C LEU A 63 3.51 3.36 10.29
N VAL A 64 4.04 2.16 10.16
CA VAL A 64 5.37 1.80 10.67
C VAL A 64 6.28 1.63 9.47
N CYS A 65 7.36 2.41 9.43
CA CYS A 65 8.46 2.21 8.49
C CYS A 65 9.61 1.57 9.26
N THR A 66 9.61 0.24 9.34
CA THR A 66 10.66 -0.52 10.00
C THR A 66 11.85 -0.63 9.06
N ASP A 67 12.95 0.00 9.47
CA ASP A 67 14.26 -0.03 8.82
C ASP A 67 15.28 -0.50 9.90
N ASN A 68 15.42 -1.81 10.02
CA ASN A 68 16.20 -2.47 11.08
C ASN A 68 17.70 -2.46 10.78
N ASP A 69 18.10 -2.42 9.51
CA ASP A 69 19.49 -2.41 9.09
C ASP A 69 20.05 -1.01 8.78
N ALA A 70 19.17 -0.01 8.72
CA ALA A 70 19.44 1.40 8.54
C ALA A 70 20.00 1.76 7.15
N ASP A 71 19.55 1.08 6.10
CA ASP A 71 19.92 1.37 4.73
C ASP A 71 19.02 2.41 4.04
N GLY A 72 17.89 2.74 4.66
CA GLY A 72 16.93 3.75 4.24
C GLY A 72 15.73 3.21 3.46
N TYR A 73 15.56 1.89 3.36
CA TYR A 73 14.35 1.23 2.87
C TYR A 73 13.64 0.54 4.04
N ALA A 74 12.32 0.36 3.91
CA ALA A 74 11.52 -0.26 4.96
C ALA A 74 10.86 -1.54 4.46
N VAL A 75 10.69 -2.52 5.35
CA VAL A 75 10.07 -3.81 5.00
C VAL A 75 8.60 -3.67 4.59
N GLU A 76 7.92 -2.61 5.04
CA GLU A 76 6.51 -2.37 4.74
C GLU A 76 6.30 -1.84 3.31
N GLY A 77 7.22 -1.04 2.76
CA GLY A 77 7.05 -0.38 1.47
C GLY A 77 5.93 0.67 1.47
N GLY A 78 5.25 0.86 0.33
CA GLY A 78 4.12 1.79 0.20
C GLY A 78 4.54 3.25 0.42
N GLU A 79 3.92 3.93 1.37
CA GLU A 79 4.30 5.29 1.77
C GLU A 79 5.70 5.37 2.42
N CYS A 80 6.21 4.25 2.96
CA CYS A 80 7.60 4.16 3.43
C CYS A 80 8.62 4.10 2.27
N GLY A 81 8.15 3.98 1.02
CA GLY A 81 8.97 3.94 -0.18
C GLY A 81 8.95 2.58 -0.88
N GLU A 82 10.00 2.28 -1.64
CA GLU A 82 10.17 0.94 -2.22
C GLU A 82 10.43 -0.07 -1.10
N VAL A 83 9.93 -1.30 -1.28
CA VAL A 83 9.98 -2.34 -0.26
C VAL A 83 11.39 -2.90 -0.09
N ASP A 84 11.86 -2.98 1.15
CA ASP A 84 13.03 -3.76 1.51
C ASP A 84 12.65 -5.24 1.63
N CYS A 85 13.23 -6.07 0.77
CA CYS A 85 12.99 -7.51 0.76
C CYS A 85 13.80 -8.28 1.82
N GLU A 86 14.82 -7.67 2.42
CA GLU A 86 15.61 -8.22 3.53
C GLU A 86 16.09 -7.12 4.51
N ASP A 87 15.18 -6.73 5.40
CA ASP A 87 15.33 -5.73 6.47
C ASP A 87 16.34 -6.12 7.58
N SER A 88 17.31 -6.97 7.27
CA SER A 88 18.43 -7.28 8.16
C SER A 88 19.79 -7.25 7.49
N ASP A 89 19.83 -6.88 6.20
CA ASP A 89 21.02 -6.84 5.37
C ASP A 89 21.06 -5.61 4.44
N VAL A 90 21.83 -4.60 4.84
CA VAL A 90 22.03 -3.34 4.10
C VAL A 90 22.57 -3.49 2.67
N GLU A 91 22.99 -4.69 2.26
CA GLU A 91 23.42 -5.00 0.89
C GLU A 91 22.27 -5.53 0.00
N VAL A 92 21.06 -5.72 0.54
CA VAL A 92 19.88 -6.24 -0.16
C VAL A 92 18.75 -5.21 -0.05
N ASN A 93 18.54 -4.41 -1.10
CA ASN A 93 17.52 -3.35 -1.11
C ASN A 93 17.27 -2.81 -2.52
N PRO A 94 16.15 -2.09 -2.77
CA PRO A 94 15.83 -1.52 -4.09
C PRO A 94 16.91 -0.63 -4.73
N GLY A 95 17.79 -0.05 -3.92
CA GLY A 95 18.91 0.78 -4.37
C GLY A 95 20.17 -0.01 -4.77
N HIS A 96 20.23 -1.31 -4.46
CA HIS A 96 21.39 -2.14 -4.73
C HIS A 96 21.44 -2.63 -6.19
N VAL A 97 22.54 -3.28 -6.55
CA VAL A 97 22.70 -3.93 -7.85
C VAL A 97 22.92 -5.42 -7.60
N GLU A 98 22.17 -6.25 -8.33
CA GLU A 98 22.33 -7.71 -8.35
C GLU A 98 23.78 -8.21 -8.29
N VAL A 99 24.05 -9.02 -7.27
CA VAL A 99 25.29 -9.76 -7.07
C VAL A 99 25.15 -11.16 -7.65
N LYS A 100 25.57 -11.26 -8.90
CA LYS A 100 25.48 -12.48 -9.70
C LYS A 100 25.90 -13.79 -8.99
N ASP A 101 25.05 -14.79 -9.16
CA ASP A 101 25.18 -16.18 -8.71
C ASP A 101 25.22 -16.34 -7.18
N ASN A 102 24.72 -15.35 -6.41
CA ASN A 102 24.51 -15.49 -4.96
C ASN A 102 23.14 -16.12 -4.63
N GLY A 103 22.20 -16.11 -5.58
CA GLY A 103 20.85 -16.64 -5.41
C GLY A 103 19.93 -15.78 -4.54
N ILE A 104 20.25 -14.49 -4.37
CA ILE A 104 19.47 -13.47 -3.67
C ILE A 104 18.93 -12.49 -4.72
N ASP A 105 17.79 -11.87 -4.43
CA ASP A 105 17.27 -10.70 -5.16
C ASP A 105 17.84 -9.48 -4.43
N ASP A 106 19.03 -9.03 -4.82
CA ASP A 106 19.74 -7.98 -4.10
C ASP A 106 19.12 -6.60 -4.35
N ASP A 107 18.39 -6.43 -5.46
CA ASP A 107 17.72 -5.17 -5.80
C ASP A 107 16.19 -5.17 -5.66
N CYS A 108 15.66 -6.18 -4.95
CA CYS A 108 14.26 -6.33 -4.56
C CYS A 108 13.25 -6.13 -5.71
N ASP A 109 13.62 -6.46 -6.95
CA ASP A 109 12.77 -6.27 -8.14
C ASP A 109 11.87 -7.48 -8.47
N GLY A 110 11.90 -8.49 -7.60
CA GLY A 110 11.16 -9.74 -7.71
C GLY A 110 11.81 -10.75 -8.67
N LYS A 111 13.06 -10.51 -9.08
CA LYS A 111 13.86 -11.44 -9.87
C LYS A 111 15.17 -11.73 -9.16
N ILE A 112 15.69 -12.93 -9.40
CA ILE A 112 16.93 -13.40 -8.78
C ILE A 112 17.98 -13.46 -9.88
N ASP A 113 19.14 -12.86 -9.66
CA ASP A 113 20.32 -12.91 -10.53
C ASP A 113 20.08 -12.39 -11.97
N GLU A 114 19.15 -11.45 -12.19
CA GLU A 114 18.70 -11.04 -13.53
C GLU A 114 19.57 -9.98 -14.21
N ARG A 115 20.34 -9.18 -13.46
CA ARG A 115 21.18 -8.11 -14.04
C ARG A 115 22.64 -8.54 -14.25
N CYS A 116 22.82 -9.52 -15.12
CA CYS A 116 24.11 -9.80 -15.75
C CYS A 116 24.41 -8.80 -16.89
N PHE A 117 24.65 -7.52 -16.60
CA PHE A 117 25.11 -6.57 -17.63
C PHE A 117 26.63 -6.40 -17.66
N ILE A 118 27.30 -7.41 -18.21
CA ILE A 118 28.62 -7.24 -18.82
C ILE A 118 28.40 -6.61 -20.20
N GLY A 119 28.24 -5.28 -20.28
CA GLY A 119 27.66 -4.67 -21.49
C GLY A 119 28.14 -3.29 -21.91
N THR A 120 29.38 -2.88 -21.62
CA THR A 120 30.10 -1.96 -22.51
C THR A 120 31.59 -2.30 -22.57
N VAL A 121 31.93 -3.25 -23.43
CA VAL A 121 33.20 -3.16 -24.17
C VAL A 121 32.89 -2.42 -25.47
N MET A 122 32.94 -1.09 -25.43
CA MET A 122 33.12 -0.33 -26.67
C MET A 122 34.54 -0.62 -27.17
N ARG A 123 34.63 -1.19 -28.37
CA ARG A 123 35.87 -1.31 -29.14
C ARG A 123 36.37 0.05 -29.59
#